data_AF-A0A2N5G1W6-F1
#
_entry.id   AF-A0A2N5G1W6-F1
#
_cell.length_a   1.000
_cell.length_b   1.000
_cell.length_c   1.000
_cell.angle_alpha   90.00
_cell.angle_beta   90.00
_cell.angle_gamma   90.00
#
_symmetry.space_group_name_H-M   'P 1'
#
loop_
_entity.id
_entity.type
_entity.pdbx_description
1 polymer ?
#
loop_
_entity_poly.entity_id
_entity_poly.type
_entity_poly.pdbx_seq_one_letter_code
_entity_poly.pdbx_strand_id
1 'polypeptide(L)'
;MSLFGWIFLWGLPALLLWSTVLAAIQAKRAGNEGQFLGKTLTFISAIYDYTINSFLTWLSFIFLVFGFFAIAEGSILGFLFMTGTGGLMLYLCFPRLKMPE
;
A
#
# COMPACT_ATOMS: atom_id res chain seq x y z
N MET A 1 8.41 8.77 22.48
CA MET A 1 8.36 7.85 21.33
C MET A 1 9.34 8.36 20.28
N SER A 2 10.27 7.52 19.79
CA SER A 2 11.21 7.89 18.74
C SER A 2 10.49 8.13 17.41
N LEU A 3 11.11 8.89 16.49
CA LEU A 3 10.58 9.21 15.16
C LEU A 3 10.18 7.93 14.37
N PHE A 4 10.90 6.84 14.61
CA PHE A 4 10.59 5.52 14.07
C PHE A 4 9.24 4.96 14.54
N GLY A 5 8.92 5.13 15.83
CA GLY A 5 7.63 4.72 16.38
C GLY A 5 6.46 5.54 15.82
N TRP A 6 6.67 6.83 15.53
CA TRP A 6 5.66 7.67 14.88
C TRP A 6 5.39 7.23 13.44
N ILE A 7 6.43 6.94 12.66
CA ILE A 7 6.29 6.42 11.30
C ILE A 7 5.58 5.06 11.31
N PHE A 8 5.91 4.19 12.26
CA PHE A 8 5.25 2.89 12.37
C PHE A 8 3.77 2.99 12.74
N LEU A 9 3.42 3.94 13.61
CA LEU A 9 2.04 4.13 14.05
C LEU A 9 1.19 4.81 12.97
N TRP A 10 1.74 5.80 12.27
CA TRP A 10 1.00 6.63 11.31
C TRP A 10 1.15 6.20 9.84
N GLY A 11 2.09 5.32 9.52
CA GLY A 11 2.32 4.87 8.16
C GLY A 11 1.11 4.17 7.56
N LEU A 12 0.49 3.23 8.30
CA LEU A 12 -0.75 2.59 7.86
C LEU A 12 -1.92 3.58 7.75
N PRO A 13 -2.25 4.41 8.77
CA PRO A 13 -3.26 5.45 8.64
C PRO A 13 -3.05 6.38 7.43
N ALA A 14 -1.81 6.80 7.16
CA ALA A 14 -1.50 7.65 6.02
C ALA A 14 -1.74 6.94 4.68
N LEU A 15 -1.37 5.66 4.57
CA LEU A 15 -1.64 4.84 3.38
C LEU A 15 -3.16 4.63 3.18
N LEU A 16 -3.92 4.44 4.26
CA LEU A 16 -5.38 4.33 4.19
C LEU A 16 -6.06 5.65 3.82
N LEU A 17 -5.56 6.78 4.30
CA LEU A 17 -6.03 8.09 3.82
C LEU A 17 -5.75 8.23 2.32
N TRP A 18 -4.55 7.86 1.88
CA TRP A 18 -4.20 7.89 0.46
C TRP A 18 -5.07 6.94 -0.39
N SER A 19 -5.39 5.75 0.11
CA SER A 19 -6.27 4.80 -0.58
C SER A 19 -7.67 5.37 -0.82
N THR A 20 -8.23 6.09 0.16
CA THR A 20 -9.53 6.77 -0.01
C THR A 20 -9.49 7.87 -1.07
N VAL A 21 -8.40 8.64 -1.15
CA VAL A 21 -8.20 9.66 -2.19
C VAL A 21 -8.11 9.01 -3.56
N LEU A 22 -7.37 7.91 -3.70
CA LEU A 22 -7.23 7.16 -4.95
C LEU A 22 -8.58 6.58 -5.40
N ALA A 23 -9.36 6.01 -4.48
CA ALA A 23 -10.71 5.50 -4.77
C ALA A 23 -11.64 6.60 -5.27
N ALA A 24 -11.60 7.79 -4.66
CA ALA A 24 -12.39 8.94 -5.10
C ALA A 24 -12.01 9.41 -6.52
N ILE A 25 -10.70 9.40 -6.85
CA ILE A 25 -10.22 9.74 -8.20
C ILE A 25 -10.71 8.70 -9.22
N GLN A 26 -10.60 7.41 -8.91
CA GLN A 26 -11.03 6.33 -9.81
C GLN A 26 -12.55 6.40 -10.07
N ALA A 27 -13.35 6.59 -9.01
CA ALA A 27 -14.80 6.75 -9.15
C ALA A 27 -15.18 8.01 -9.95
N LYS A 28 -14.41 9.09 -9.84
CA LYS A 28 -14.60 10.30 -10.67
C LYS A 28 -14.30 10.03 -12.14
N ARG A 29 -13.22 9.30 -12.47
CA ARG A 29 -12.84 8.95 -13.86
C ARG A 29 -13.83 8.01 -14.52
N ALA A 30 -14.31 7.00 -13.80
CA ALA A 30 -15.36 6.10 -14.27
C ALA A 30 -16.70 6.82 -14.53
N GLY A 31 -16.82 8.08 -14.11
CA GLY A 31 -18.08 8.81 -14.07
C GLY A 31 -18.58 9.44 -15.37
N ASN A 32 -17.87 9.29 -16.49
CA ASN A 32 -18.30 9.79 -17.80
C ASN A 32 -19.41 8.95 -18.47
N GLU A 33 -19.76 7.77 -17.94
CA GLU A 33 -20.75 6.85 -18.57
C GLU A 33 -22.14 6.79 -17.89
N GLY A 34 -22.46 7.69 -16.95
CA GLY A 34 -23.87 8.00 -16.67
C GLY A 34 -24.71 6.98 -15.86
N GLN A 35 -24.14 6.16 -14.98
CA GLN A 35 -24.93 5.35 -14.03
C GLN A 35 -24.47 5.50 -12.57
N PHE A 36 -25.32 6.12 -11.73
CA PHE A 36 -25.05 6.40 -10.31
C PHE A 36 -24.81 5.12 -9.48
N LEU A 37 -25.51 4.02 -9.80
CA LEU A 37 -25.32 2.71 -9.17
C LEU A 37 -23.96 2.09 -9.51
N GLY A 38 -23.50 2.23 -10.75
CA GLY A 38 -22.15 1.82 -11.16
C GLY A 38 -21.07 2.56 -10.40
N LYS A 39 -21.22 3.88 -10.22
CA LYS A 39 -20.26 4.72 -9.47
C LYS A 39 -20.06 4.24 -8.03
N THR A 40 -21.14 3.94 -7.32
CA THR A 40 -21.06 3.49 -5.92
C THR A 40 -20.39 2.12 -5.81
N LEU A 41 -20.71 1.19 -6.72
CA LEU A 41 -20.10 -0.14 -6.76
C LEU A 41 -18.61 -0.08 -7.12
N THR A 42 -18.23 0.72 -8.12
CA THR A 42 -16.82 0.97 -8.48
C THR A 42 -16.06 1.62 -7.34
N PHE A 43 -16.67 2.55 -6.61
CA PHE A 43 -16.05 3.19 -5.46
C PHE A 43 -15.81 2.22 -4.29
N ILE A 44 -16.81 1.39 -3.94
CA ILE A 44 -16.67 0.39 -2.87
C ILE A 44 -15.60 -0.65 -3.25
N SER A 45 -15.61 -1.13 -4.49
CA SER A 45 -14.59 -2.06 -5.01
C SER A 45 -13.20 -1.44 -4.95
N ALA A 46 -13.05 -0.19 -5.41
CA ALA A 46 -11.79 0.54 -5.39
C ALA A 46 -11.27 0.76 -3.96
N ILE A 47 -12.16 1.10 -3.00
CA ILE A 47 -11.78 1.22 -1.59
C ILE A 47 -11.23 -0.10 -1.07
N TYR A 48 -11.92 -1.21 -1.34
CA TYR A 48 -11.51 -2.52 -0.86
C TYR A 48 -10.14 -2.90 -1.42
N ASP A 49 -9.96 -2.78 -2.73
CA ASP A 49 -8.69 -3.09 -3.41
C ASP A 49 -7.57 -2.19 -2.91
N TYR A 50 -7.77 -0.87 -2.85
CA TYR A 50 -6.72 0.04 -2.38
C TYR A 50 -6.43 -0.12 -0.89
N THR A 51 -7.39 -0.55 -0.08
CA THR A 51 -7.19 -0.85 1.34
C THR A 51 -6.27 -2.06 1.51
N ILE A 52 -6.57 -3.18 0.84
CA ILE A 52 -5.70 -4.38 0.86
C ILE A 52 -4.30 -4.05 0.37
N ASN A 53 -4.20 -3.34 -0.75
CA ASN A 53 -2.93 -2.91 -1.32
C ASN A 53 -2.14 -2.00 -0.36
N SER A 54 -2.83 -1.16 0.42
CA SER A 54 -2.21 -0.32 1.46
C SER A 54 -1.67 -1.14 2.63
N PHE A 55 -2.40 -2.17 3.07
CA PHE A 55 -1.91 -3.10 4.09
C PHE A 55 -0.68 -3.89 3.60
N LEU A 56 -0.71 -4.39 2.37
CA LEU A 56 0.42 -5.12 1.78
C LEU A 56 1.62 -4.22 1.56
N THR A 57 1.40 -2.97 1.12
CA THR A 57 2.44 -1.93 1.01
C THR A 57 3.05 -1.63 2.38
N TRP A 58 2.22 -1.55 3.43
CA TRP A 58 2.70 -1.34 4.77
C TRP A 58 3.54 -2.52 5.28
N LEU A 59 3.06 -3.74 5.10
CA LEU A 59 3.80 -4.96 5.44
C LEU A 59 5.13 -5.05 4.68
N SER A 60 5.14 -4.57 3.43
CA SER A 60 6.34 -4.50 2.61
C SER A 60 7.38 -3.56 3.20
N PHE A 61 6.95 -2.36 3.64
CA PHE A 61 7.85 -1.43 4.34
C PHE A 61 8.42 -2.03 5.63
N ILE A 62 7.59 -2.76 6.38
CA ILE A 62 8.04 -3.50 7.57
C ILE A 62 9.14 -4.50 7.16
N PHE A 63 8.90 -5.30 6.13
CA PHE A 63 9.87 -6.29 5.65
C PHE A 63 11.20 -5.65 5.20
N LEU A 64 11.15 -4.50 4.51
CA LEU A 64 12.35 -3.77 4.12
C LEU A 64 13.14 -3.27 5.34
N VAL A 65 12.46 -2.75 6.36
CA VAL A 65 13.08 -2.30 7.61
C VAL A 65 13.74 -3.47 8.35
N PHE A 66 13.02 -4.57 8.54
CA PHE A 66 13.55 -5.77 9.20
C PHE A 66 14.66 -6.43 8.37
N GLY A 67 14.57 -6.40 7.05
CA GLY A 67 15.64 -6.82 6.15
C GLY A 67 16.93 -6.03 6.41
N PHE A 68 16.84 -4.71 6.53
CA PHE A 68 18.00 -3.88 6.86
C PHE A 68 18.63 -4.27 8.21
N PHE A 69 17.81 -4.50 9.25
CA PHE A 69 18.32 -4.96 10.55
C PHE A 69 18.92 -6.38 10.50
N ALA A 70 18.45 -7.25 9.61
CA ALA A 70 19.02 -8.58 9.43
C ALA A 70 20.50 -8.54 8.99
N ILE A 71 20.94 -7.49 8.28
CA ILE A 71 22.36 -7.27 7.97
C ILE A 71 23.15 -7.02 9.26
N ALA A 72 22.63 -6.19 10.17
CA ALA A 72 23.30 -5.86 11.43
C ALA A 72 23.48 -7.10 12.33
N GLU A 73 22.58 -8.08 12.21
CA GLU A 73 22.65 -9.37 12.90
C GLU A 73 23.50 -10.42 12.14
N GLY A 74 24.08 -10.07 10.99
CA GLY A 74 24.89 -10.98 10.16
C GLY A 74 24.07 -12.00 9.36
N SER A 75 22.74 -11.87 9.31
CA SER A 75 21.84 -12.76 8.59
C SER A 75 21.67 -12.33 7.12
N ILE A 76 22.61 -12.75 6.27
CA ILE A 76 22.59 -12.45 4.82
C ILE A 76 21.35 -13.04 4.13
N LEU A 77 20.99 -14.29 4.46
CA LEU A 77 19.79 -14.93 3.90
C LEU A 77 18.51 -14.22 4.37
N GLY A 78 18.44 -13.80 5.64
CA GLY A 78 17.33 -13.02 6.17
C GLY A 78 17.19 -11.68 5.45
N PHE A 79 18.29 -10.97 5.22
CA PHE A 79 18.30 -9.74 4.44
C PHE A 79 17.78 -9.94 3.02
N LEU A 80 18.30 -10.92 2.29
CA LEU A 80 17.89 -11.18 0.90
C LEU A 80 16.41 -11.56 0.82
N PHE A 81 15.94 -12.43 1.72
CA PHE A 81 14.56 -12.86 1.74
C PHE A 81 13.61 -11.70 2.07
N MET A 82 13.85 -11.00 3.19
CA MET A 82 12.98 -9.92 3.66
C MET A 82 12.99 -8.72 2.71
N THR A 83 14.17 -8.34 2.21
CA THR A 83 14.28 -7.20 1.28
C THR A 83 13.74 -7.56 -0.10
N GLY A 84 13.99 -8.77 -0.60
CA GLY A 84 13.49 -9.23 -1.88
C GLY A 84 11.96 -9.36 -1.89
N THR A 85 11.39 -10.05 -0.89
CA THR A 85 9.93 -10.19 -0.75
C THR A 85 9.27 -8.85 -0.46
N GLY A 86 9.84 -8.04 0.44
CA GLY A 86 9.38 -6.67 0.71
C GLY A 86 9.38 -5.81 -0.54
N GLY A 87 10.49 -5.75 -1.28
CA GLY A 87 10.60 -4.97 -2.50
C GLY A 87 9.63 -5.42 -3.61
N LEU A 88 9.52 -6.72 -3.84
CA LEU A 88 8.57 -7.28 -4.82
C LEU A 88 7.12 -6.95 -4.44
N MET A 89 6.76 -7.13 -3.17
CA MET A 89 5.43 -6.82 -2.67
C MET A 89 5.13 -5.32 -2.77
N LEU A 90 6.13 -4.45 -2.53
CA LEU A 90 5.98 -3.01 -2.73
C LEU A 90 5.62 -2.71 -4.18
N TYR A 91 6.42 -3.23 -5.12
CA TYR A 91 6.21 -3.01 -6.54
C TYR A 91 4.83 -3.48 -7.02
N LEU A 92 4.41 -4.66 -6.57
CA LEU A 92 3.15 -5.27 -6.99
C LEU A 92 1.92 -4.70 -6.30
N CYS A 93 2.05 -4.12 -5.10
CA CYS A 93 0.92 -3.74 -4.27
C CYS A 93 0.84 -2.23 -4.00
N PHE A 94 1.77 -1.41 -4.48
CA PHE A 94 1.70 0.03 -4.29
C PHE A 94 0.42 0.60 -4.92
N PRO A 95 -0.51 1.20 -4.15
CA PRO A 95 -1.84 1.58 -4.64
C PRO A 95 -1.83 2.48 -5.87
N ARG A 96 -0.83 3.37 -5.99
CA ARG A 96 -0.71 4.29 -7.13
C ARG A 96 -0.30 3.60 -8.43
N LEU A 97 0.46 2.51 -8.38
CA LEU A 97 0.86 1.76 -9.57
C LEU A 97 -0.30 0.96 -10.18
N LYS A 98 -1.39 0.76 -9.42
CA LYS A 98 -2.60 0.06 -9.86
C LYS A 98 -3.73 0.97 -10.35
N MET A 99 -3.49 2.26 -10.54
CA MET A 99 -4.50 3.12 -11.14
C MET A 99 -4.65 2.78 -12.63
N PRO A 100 -5.86 2.42 -13.12
CA PRO A 100 -6.10 2.37 -14.55
C PRO A 100 -5.97 3.78 -15.15
N GLU A 101 -5.37 3.88 -16.33
CA GLU A 101 -5.16 5.15 -17.05
C GLU A 101 -6.49 5.87 -17.32
#